data_AF-A0A7Y0S1S4-F1
#
_entry.id   AF-A0A7Y0S1S4-F1
#
_cell.length_a   1.000
_cell.length_b   1.000
_cell.length_c   1.000
_cell.angle_alpha   90.00
_cell.angle_beta   90.00
_cell.angle_gamma   90.00
#
_symmetry.space_group_name_H-M   'P 1'
#
loop_
_entity.id
_entity.type
_entity.pdbx_description
1 polymer ?
#
loop_
_entity_poly.entity_id
_entity_poly.type
_entity_poly.pdbx_seq_one_letter_code
_entity_poly.pdbx_strand_id
1 'polypeptide(L)'
;NLLFGLDYQYLDSDVKYKDTLGYSLTQDIFNPDHNSIDRNALNFQYKQNLDIKTKQIGVYFQDQVRYDQLVMIAGLRWDKYDSNTDAVSDYLGAVSNSKEELDDTNVSFRVGGLYELDFGLSPYLTYSESFEPIAGADSSGKAFEPSTGHQWELGFKDAPLS
;
A
#
# COMPACT_ATOMS: atom_id res chain seq x y z
N ASN A 1 -16.03 21.43 -12.49
CA ASN A 1 -15.50 20.44 -13.45
C ASN A 1 -15.66 19.10 -12.80
N LEU A 2 -16.56 18.28 -13.35
CA LEU A 2 -16.92 16.99 -12.79
C LEU A 2 -16.04 15.88 -13.37
N LEU A 3 -15.58 14.98 -12.52
CA LEU A 3 -14.86 13.77 -12.88
C LEU A 3 -15.49 12.56 -12.18
N PHE A 4 -15.70 11.49 -12.93
CA PHE A 4 -16.06 10.19 -12.41
C PHE A 4 -15.18 9.14 -13.08
N GLY A 5 -14.86 8.07 -12.36
CA GLY A 5 -14.19 6.93 -12.97
C GLY A 5 -14.27 5.67 -12.14
N LEU A 6 -13.79 4.61 -12.78
CA LEU A 6 -13.74 3.25 -12.24
C LEU A 6 -12.37 2.68 -12.56
N ASP A 7 -11.82 1.92 -11.62
CA ASP A 7 -10.61 1.14 -11.79
C ASP A 7 -10.83 -0.31 -11.35
N TYR A 8 -10.05 -1.18 -11.96
CA TYR A 8 -10.02 -2.61 -11.66
C TYR A 8 -8.58 -3.09 -11.70
N GLN A 9 -8.16 -3.80 -10.65
CA GLN A 9 -6.86 -4.44 -10.56
C GLN A 9 -7.04 -5.93 -10.25
N TYR A 10 -6.22 -6.76 -10.91
CA TYR A 10 -6.07 -8.17 -10.60
C TYR A 10 -4.60 -8.53 -10.52
N LEU A 11 -4.22 -9.28 -9.48
CA LEU A 11 -2.88 -9.83 -9.32
C LEU A 11 -2.99 -11.34 -9.10
N ASP A 12 -2.05 -12.07 -9.69
CA ASP A 12 -1.82 -13.50 -9.44
C ASP A 12 -0.32 -13.69 -9.28
N SER A 13 0.11 -14.28 -8.16
CA SER A 13 1.52 -14.31 -7.77
C SER A 13 1.86 -15.60 -7.04
N ASP A 14 2.88 -16.31 -7.52
CA ASP A 14 3.51 -17.42 -6.82
C ASP A 14 4.76 -16.94 -6.09
N VAL A 15 4.81 -17.10 -4.77
CA VAL A 15 5.92 -16.69 -3.91
C VAL A 15 6.61 -17.92 -3.33
N LYS A 16 7.93 -18.00 -3.46
CA LYS A 16 8.76 -19.08 -2.92
C LYS A 16 9.75 -18.53 -1.91
N TYR A 17 9.52 -18.79 -0.63
CA TYR A 17 10.45 -18.49 0.45
C TYR A 17 11.37 -19.66 0.72
N LYS A 18 12.67 -19.36 0.91
CA LYS A 18 13.68 -20.32 1.34
C LYS A 18 14.62 -19.66 2.34
N ASP A 19 14.87 -20.31 3.46
CA ASP A 19 15.76 -19.81 4.51
C ASP A 19 16.69 -20.93 4.99
N THR A 20 17.91 -20.55 5.35
CA THR A 20 18.98 -21.43 5.83
C THR A 20 19.03 -21.55 7.35
N LEU A 21 18.03 -20.99 8.08
CA LEU A 21 17.76 -21.10 9.52
C LEU A 21 18.73 -22.02 10.25
N GLY A 22 19.81 -21.44 10.77
CA GLY A 22 20.90 -22.19 11.40
C GLY A 22 22.28 -21.96 10.77
N TYR A 23 22.35 -21.33 9.59
CA TYR A 23 23.60 -20.78 9.09
C TYR A 23 23.99 -19.53 9.90
N SER A 24 25.01 -19.65 10.74
CA SER A 24 25.52 -18.56 11.58
C SER A 24 26.75 -17.93 10.94
N LEU A 25 26.72 -16.62 10.79
CA LEU A 25 27.86 -15.80 10.37
C LEU A 25 28.21 -14.85 11.50
N THR A 26 29.48 -14.79 11.87
CA THR A 26 29.99 -13.73 12.74
C THR A 26 30.58 -12.65 11.86
N GLN A 27 29.91 -11.51 11.77
CA GLN A 27 30.34 -10.37 10.95
C GLN A 27 30.60 -9.15 11.84
N ASP A 28 31.76 -8.53 11.69
CA ASP A 28 32.01 -7.20 12.24
C ASP A 28 31.35 -6.14 11.35
N ILE A 29 30.52 -5.27 11.94
CA ILE A 29 29.84 -4.18 11.24
C ILE A 29 30.78 -3.02 10.89
N PHE A 30 31.92 -2.87 11.59
CA PHE A 30 32.91 -1.82 11.33
C PHE A 30 34.03 -2.29 10.41
N ASN A 31 34.12 -3.59 10.13
CA ASN A 31 35.02 -4.18 9.14
C ASN A 31 34.34 -5.36 8.43
N PRO A 32 33.45 -5.09 7.44
CA PRO A 32 32.69 -6.13 6.77
C PRO A 32 33.58 -7.01 5.89
N ASP A 33 33.41 -8.33 6.02
CA ASP A 33 33.99 -9.33 5.12
C ASP A 33 32.90 -9.81 4.16
N HIS A 34 33.03 -9.40 2.91
CA HIS A 34 32.07 -9.72 1.86
C HIS A 34 32.17 -11.16 1.33
N ASN A 35 33.15 -11.94 1.82
CA ASN A 35 33.39 -13.33 1.42
C ASN A 35 33.13 -14.36 2.53
N SER A 36 32.57 -13.93 3.67
CA SER A 36 32.31 -14.78 4.83
C SER A 36 31.24 -15.87 4.59
N ILE A 37 30.48 -15.77 3.49
CA ILE A 37 29.43 -16.73 3.12
C ILE A 37 30.02 -17.90 2.31
N ASP A 38 30.07 -19.07 2.93
CA ASP A 38 30.27 -20.33 2.22
C ASP A 38 28.95 -20.81 1.60
N ARG A 39 28.81 -20.61 0.30
CA ARG A 39 27.62 -21.00 -0.48
C ARG A 39 27.36 -22.51 -0.46
N ASN A 40 28.39 -23.34 -0.28
CA ASN A 40 28.25 -24.80 -0.28
C ASN A 40 27.73 -25.32 1.08
N ALA A 41 27.92 -24.55 2.14
CA ALA A 41 27.39 -24.85 3.48
C ALA A 41 25.93 -24.39 3.67
N LEU A 42 25.37 -23.64 2.71
CA LEU A 42 23.98 -23.17 2.77
C LEU A 42 23.02 -24.34 2.61
N ASN A 43 22.21 -24.57 3.65
CA ASN A 43 21.19 -25.60 3.65
C ASN A 43 19.81 -24.96 3.85
N PHE A 44 19.02 -24.89 2.79
CA PHE A 44 17.66 -24.32 2.83
C PHE A 44 16.68 -25.33 3.43
N GLN A 45 16.64 -25.39 4.76
CA GLN A 45 15.73 -26.25 5.51
C GLN A 45 14.31 -25.67 5.53
N TYR A 46 14.19 -24.34 5.54
CA TYR A 46 12.92 -23.65 5.45
C TYR A 46 12.51 -23.48 3.99
N LYS A 47 11.29 -23.89 3.63
CA LYS A 47 10.72 -23.72 2.29
C LYS A 47 9.21 -23.51 2.37
N GLN A 48 8.72 -22.37 1.92
CA GLN A 48 7.29 -22.09 1.85
C GLN A 48 6.94 -21.62 0.44
N ASN A 49 5.86 -22.17 -0.12
CA ASN A 49 5.28 -21.71 -1.36
C ASN A 49 3.90 -21.14 -1.07
N LEU A 50 3.64 -19.93 -1.56
CA LEU A 50 2.37 -19.21 -1.40
C LEU A 50 1.84 -18.83 -2.79
N ASP A 51 0.56 -19.07 -3.02
CA ASP A 51 -0.14 -18.58 -4.21
C ASP A 51 -1.07 -17.45 -3.76
N ILE A 52 -0.84 -16.23 -4.25
CA ILE A 52 -1.53 -15.02 -3.82
C ILE A 52 -2.33 -14.46 -5.00
N LYS A 53 -3.64 -14.28 -4.79
CA LYS A 53 -4.55 -13.68 -5.77
C LYS A 53 -5.27 -12.50 -5.16
N THR A 54 -5.14 -11.33 -5.78
CA THR A 54 -5.81 -10.10 -5.32
C THR A 54 -6.70 -9.51 -6.40
N LYS A 55 -7.80 -8.89 -5.97
CA LYS A 55 -8.74 -8.14 -6.79
C LYS A 55 -9.04 -6.83 -6.09
N GLN A 56 -9.03 -5.74 -6.84
CA GLN A 56 -9.47 -4.45 -6.34
C GLN A 56 -10.40 -3.79 -7.36
N ILE A 57 -11.51 -3.25 -6.88
CA ILE A 57 -12.40 -2.38 -7.64
C ILE A 57 -12.46 -1.04 -6.93
N GLY A 58 -12.18 0.02 -7.66
CA GLY A 58 -12.33 1.39 -7.19
C GLY A 58 -13.35 2.16 -8.00
N VAL A 59 -14.13 3.00 -7.32
CA VAL A 59 -15.04 3.96 -7.94
C VAL A 59 -14.75 5.32 -7.33
N TYR A 60 -14.52 6.33 -8.16
CA TYR A 60 -14.18 7.66 -7.69
C TYR A 60 -15.01 8.74 -8.37
N PHE A 61 -15.29 9.77 -7.59
CA PHE A 61 -16.00 10.96 -8.02
C PHE A 61 -15.30 12.19 -7.45
N GLN A 62 -15.12 13.21 -8.27
CA GLN A 62 -14.49 14.46 -7.89
C GLN A 62 -15.14 15.64 -8.61
N ASP A 63 -15.35 16.74 -7.89
CA ASP A 63 -15.73 18.02 -8.48
C ASP A 63 -14.74 19.12 -8.07
N GLN A 64 -14.47 19.99 -9.02
CA GLN A 64 -13.71 21.21 -8.82
C GLN A 64 -14.56 22.41 -9.16
N VAL A 65 -14.76 23.30 -8.21
CA VAL A 65 -15.54 24.54 -8.37
C VAL A 65 -14.61 25.73 -8.27
N ARG A 66 -14.84 26.72 -9.12
CA ARG A 66 -14.18 28.03 -9.03
C ARG A 66 -15.24 29.08 -8.71
N TYR A 67 -14.94 29.91 -7.73
CA TYR A 67 -15.71 31.10 -7.38
C TYR A 67 -14.74 32.27 -7.27
N ASP A 68 -14.69 33.11 -8.31
CA ASP A 68 -13.70 34.18 -8.42
C ASP A 68 -12.26 33.62 -8.28
N GLN A 69 -11.47 34.16 -7.35
CA GLN A 69 -10.11 33.75 -7.02
C GLN A 69 -10.05 32.44 -6.21
N LEU A 70 -11.17 31.94 -5.71
CA LEU A 70 -11.23 30.72 -4.91
C LEU A 70 -11.45 29.49 -5.80
N VAL A 71 -10.53 28.52 -5.72
CA VAL A 71 -10.68 27.19 -6.32
C VAL A 71 -10.84 26.17 -5.21
N MET A 72 -11.92 25.40 -5.27
CA MET A 72 -12.21 24.31 -4.34
C MET A 72 -12.26 22.98 -5.09
N ILE A 73 -11.78 21.93 -4.45
CA ILE A 73 -11.84 20.55 -4.95
C ILE A 73 -12.34 19.65 -3.83
N ALA A 74 -13.26 18.76 -4.17
CA ALA A 74 -13.73 17.71 -3.28
C ALA A 74 -13.86 16.42 -4.09
N GLY A 75 -13.43 15.30 -3.51
CA GLY A 75 -13.60 14.00 -4.11
C GLY A 75 -13.75 12.90 -3.09
N LEU A 76 -14.48 11.85 -3.46
CA LEU A 76 -14.52 10.59 -2.74
C LEU A 76 -14.07 9.45 -3.64
N ARG A 77 -13.57 8.41 -3.00
CA ARG A 77 -13.25 7.14 -3.61
C ARG A 77 -13.74 6.01 -2.71
N TRP A 78 -14.49 5.09 -3.29
CA TRP A 78 -14.86 3.83 -2.68
C TRP A 78 -13.99 2.73 -3.29
N ASP A 79 -13.46 1.86 -2.45
CA ASP A 79 -12.65 0.72 -2.85
C ASP A 79 -13.17 -0.55 -2.20
N LYS A 80 -13.18 -1.63 -2.98
CA LYS A 80 -13.35 -3.01 -2.53
C LYS A 80 -12.09 -3.78 -2.88
N TYR A 81 -11.48 -4.40 -1.87
CA TYR A 81 -10.27 -5.19 -2.00
C TYR A 81 -10.53 -6.62 -1.51
N ASP A 82 -10.20 -7.59 -2.33
CA ASP A 82 -10.29 -9.01 -2.01
C ASP A 82 -8.91 -9.66 -2.24
N SER A 83 -8.41 -10.45 -1.28
CA SER A 83 -7.17 -11.20 -1.42
C SER A 83 -7.34 -12.62 -0.90
N ASN A 84 -6.77 -13.59 -1.62
CA ASN A 84 -6.70 -14.98 -1.22
C ASN A 84 -5.23 -15.41 -1.27
N THR A 85 -4.72 -15.95 -0.16
CA THR A 85 -3.37 -16.50 -0.06
C THR A 85 -3.47 -17.97 0.32
N ASP A 86 -3.06 -18.85 -0.60
CA ASP A 86 -3.01 -20.29 -0.40
C ASP A 86 -1.57 -20.71 -0.09
N ALA A 87 -1.31 -21.31 1.07
CA ALA A 87 -0.01 -21.93 1.30
C ALA A 87 0.00 -23.35 0.73
N VAL A 88 0.79 -23.55 -0.31
CA VAL A 88 0.97 -24.85 -0.98
C VAL A 88 1.92 -25.74 -0.20
N SER A 89 2.86 -25.14 0.55
CA SER A 89 3.70 -25.86 1.52
C SER A 89 3.80 -25.11 2.85
N ASP A 90 3.97 -25.85 3.94
CA ASP A 90 4.14 -25.31 5.28
C ASP A 90 5.59 -24.88 5.56
N TYR A 91 5.85 -24.43 6.78
CA TYR A 91 7.15 -23.93 7.23
C TYR A 91 8.30 -24.95 7.06
N LEU A 92 8.02 -26.25 7.08
CA LEU A 92 9.03 -27.30 6.97
C LEU A 92 9.09 -27.89 5.54
N GLY A 93 8.35 -27.29 4.59
CA GLY A 93 8.28 -27.75 3.21
C GLY A 93 7.36 -28.96 3.00
N ALA A 94 6.54 -29.33 3.99
CA ALA A 94 5.49 -30.32 3.80
C ALA A 94 4.29 -29.68 3.07
N VAL A 95 3.43 -30.50 2.47
CA VAL A 95 2.23 -29.99 1.78
C VAL A 95 1.31 -29.29 2.78
N SER A 96 0.90 -28.06 2.47
CA SER A 96 -0.10 -27.31 3.23
C SER A 96 -1.34 -27.08 2.37
N ASN A 97 -2.48 -26.84 3.03
CA ASN A 97 -3.72 -26.38 2.41
C ASN A 97 -4.31 -25.21 3.20
N SER A 98 -3.48 -24.48 3.96
CA SER A 98 -3.94 -23.31 4.70
C SER A 98 -4.29 -22.19 3.72
N LYS A 99 -5.41 -21.52 4.00
CA LYS A 99 -5.93 -20.42 3.21
C LYS A 99 -6.12 -19.21 4.11
N GLU A 100 -5.71 -18.06 3.61
CA GLU A 100 -6.00 -16.76 4.22
C GLU A 100 -6.81 -15.93 3.23
N GLU A 101 -7.93 -15.39 3.69
CA GLU A 101 -8.82 -14.55 2.91
C GLU A 101 -8.89 -13.16 3.57
N LEU A 102 -8.75 -12.12 2.76
CA LEU A 102 -8.97 -10.73 3.15
C LEU A 102 -10.06 -10.14 2.27
N ASP A 103 -11.07 -9.58 2.91
CA ASP A 103 -12.16 -8.82 2.27
C ASP A 103 -12.24 -7.48 3.00
N ASP A 104 -11.89 -6.41 2.30
CA ASP A 104 -11.91 -5.06 2.82
C ASP A 104 -12.71 -4.12 1.92
N THR A 105 -13.46 -3.23 2.57
CA THR A 105 -14.16 -2.13 1.90
C THR A 105 -13.81 -0.83 2.58
N ASN A 106 -13.36 0.16 1.80
CA ASN A 106 -12.94 1.45 2.33
C ASN A 106 -13.52 2.61 1.52
N VAL A 107 -13.72 3.74 2.21
CA VAL A 107 -14.08 5.02 1.58
C VAL A 107 -13.06 6.04 2.02
N SER A 108 -12.38 6.65 1.05
CA SER A 108 -11.46 7.76 1.29
C SER A 108 -12.00 9.03 0.64
N PHE A 109 -11.66 10.18 1.21
CA PHE A 109 -11.98 11.46 0.62
C PHE A 109 -10.81 12.44 0.62
N ARG A 110 -10.90 13.41 -0.27
CA ARG A 110 -10.01 14.57 -0.30
C ARG A 110 -10.81 15.84 -0.44
N VAL A 111 -10.40 16.87 0.28
CA VAL A 111 -10.94 18.23 0.14
C VAL A 111 -9.80 19.22 0.13
N GLY A 112 -9.92 20.25 -0.69
CA GLY A 112 -8.88 21.26 -0.80
C GLY A 112 -9.41 22.59 -1.31
N GLY A 113 -8.75 23.65 -0.88
CA GLY A 113 -9.01 25.00 -1.35
C GLY A 113 -7.69 25.71 -1.67
N LEU A 114 -7.70 26.52 -2.71
CA LEU A 114 -6.62 27.43 -3.08
C LEU A 114 -7.22 28.79 -3.43
N TYR A 115 -6.61 29.87 -2.95
CA TYR A 115 -7.03 31.23 -3.28
C TYR A 115 -5.94 31.92 -4.09
N GLU A 116 -6.28 32.47 -5.25
CA GLU A 116 -5.33 33.13 -6.15
C GLU A 116 -5.22 34.62 -5.81
N LEU A 117 -4.05 35.08 -5.37
CA LEU A 117 -3.81 36.50 -5.11
C LEU A 117 -3.32 37.19 -6.38
N ASP A 118 -3.64 38.49 -6.52
CA ASP A 118 -3.33 39.30 -7.70
C ASP A 118 -1.83 39.40 -8.04
N PHE A 119 -0.94 39.02 -7.13
CA PHE A 119 0.51 39.07 -7.30
C PHE A 119 1.13 37.70 -7.62
N GLY A 120 0.33 36.71 -8.04
CA GLY A 120 0.81 35.40 -8.50
C GLY A 120 1.03 34.37 -7.39
N LEU A 121 0.82 34.74 -6.12
CA LEU A 121 0.91 33.83 -4.98
C LEU A 121 -0.47 33.24 -4.65
N SER A 122 -0.51 31.96 -4.30
CA SER A 122 -1.76 31.29 -3.96
C SER A 122 -1.63 30.43 -2.70
N PRO A 123 -2.14 30.88 -1.52
CA PRO A 123 -2.27 30.01 -0.36
C PRO A 123 -3.23 28.86 -0.63
N TYR A 124 -2.96 27.71 -0.03
CA TYR A 124 -3.83 26.53 -0.13
C TYR A 124 -3.85 25.74 1.16
N LEU A 125 -4.96 25.03 1.37
CA LEU A 125 -5.14 24.05 2.44
C LEU A 125 -5.77 22.81 1.83
N THR A 126 -5.25 21.63 2.17
CA THR A 126 -5.84 20.35 1.76
C THR A 126 -5.90 19.38 2.94
N TYR A 127 -6.90 18.50 2.87
CA TYR A 127 -7.02 17.31 3.69
C TYR A 127 -7.25 16.11 2.77
N SER A 128 -6.61 14.99 3.08
CA SER A 128 -6.78 13.74 2.34
C SER A 128 -6.66 12.53 3.25
N GLU A 129 -7.43 11.51 2.90
CA GLU A 129 -7.38 10.19 3.51
C GLU A 129 -6.74 9.17 2.56
N SER A 130 -6.08 8.18 3.13
CA SER A 130 -5.56 7.01 2.43
C SER A 130 -5.85 5.74 3.23
N PHE A 131 -5.83 4.59 2.57
CA PHE A 131 -5.84 3.30 3.25
C PHE A 131 -4.94 2.31 2.53
N GLU A 132 -4.50 1.28 3.26
CA GLU A 132 -3.70 0.18 2.75
C GLU A 132 -4.18 -1.13 3.41
N PRO A 133 -4.70 -2.10 2.64
CA PRO A 133 -5.05 -3.42 3.17
C PRO A 133 -3.84 -4.12 3.79
N ILE A 134 -4.04 -4.81 4.92
CA ILE A 134 -2.96 -5.54 5.61
C ILE A 134 -3.22 -7.04 5.49
N ALA A 135 -2.28 -7.75 4.87
CA ALA A 135 -2.37 -9.21 4.77
C ALA A 135 -2.14 -9.89 6.13
N GLY A 136 -2.84 -11.01 6.34
CA GLY A 136 -2.71 -11.86 7.54
C GLY A 136 -3.83 -11.66 8.56
N ALA A 137 -3.70 -12.37 9.67
CA ALA A 137 -4.66 -12.38 10.77
C ALA A 137 -3.97 -12.41 12.14
N ASP A 138 -4.68 -11.98 13.16
CA ASP A 138 -4.22 -12.08 14.54
C ASP A 138 -4.19 -13.53 15.06
N SER A 139 -3.72 -13.74 16.29
CA SER A 139 -3.63 -15.08 16.90
C SER A 139 -4.99 -15.77 17.12
N SER A 140 -6.10 -15.03 17.00
CA SER A 140 -7.46 -15.56 17.03
C SER A 140 -8.02 -15.89 15.64
N GLY A 141 -7.25 -15.60 14.58
CA GLY A 141 -7.65 -15.79 13.19
C GLY A 141 -8.52 -14.67 12.63
N LYS A 142 -8.63 -13.53 13.32
CA LYS A 142 -9.32 -12.34 12.77
C LYS A 142 -8.37 -11.61 11.82
N ALA A 143 -8.82 -11.34 10.59
CA ALA A 143 -8.07 -10.52 9.64
C ALA A 143 -7.72 -9.14 10.22
N PHE A 144 -6.56 -8.62 9.85
CA PHE A 144 -6.14 -7.27 10.26
C PHE A 144 -7.02 -6.20 9.61
N GLU A 145 -7.29 -5.13 10.36
CA GLU A 145 -7.95 -3.95 9.81
C GLU A 145 -6.96 -3.18 8.92
N PRO A 146 -7.41 -2.54 7.82
CA PRO A 146 -6.56 -1.73 6.97
C PRO A 146 -5.83 -0.64 7.75
N SER A 147 -4.60 -0.34 7.33
CA SER A 147 -3.93 0.88 7.76
C SER A 147 -4.63 2.09 7.15
N THR A 148 -4.86 3.15 7.92
CA THR A 148 -5.40 4.41 7.39
C THR A 148 -4.45 5.58 7.63
N GLY A 149 -4.42 6.51 6.69
CA GLY A 149 -3.63 7.72 6.75
C GLY A 149 -4.52 8.96 6.65
N HIS A 150 -4.18 9.99 7.40
CA HIS A 150 -4.85 11.28 7.39
C HIS A 150 -3.80 12.39 7.28
N GLN A 151 -3.87 13.20 6.24
CA GLN A 151 -2.89 14.25 5.97
C GLN A 151 -3.55 15.62 5.89
N TRP A 152 -2.93 16.61 6.54
CA TRP A 152 -3.22 18.03 6.37
C TRP A 152 -2.02 18.71 5.72
N GLU A 153 -2.25 19.51 4.69
CA GLU A 153 -1.19 20.26 4.00
C GLU A 153 -1.61 21.73 3.85
N LEU A 154 -0.80 22.64 4.37
CA LEU A 154 -0.93 24.08 4.24
C LEU A 154 0.31 24.63 3.54
N GLY A 155 0.13 25.45 2.52
CA GLY A 155 1.26 26.05 1.85
C GLY A 155 0.88 27.18 0.91
N PHE A 156 1.86 27.59 0.11
CA PHE A 156 1.70 28.62 -0.91
C PHE A 156 2.27 28.09 -2.23
N LYS A 157 1.61 28.44 -3.34
CA LYS A 157 2.13 28.23 -4.71
C LYS A 157 2.46 29.57 -5.32
N ASP A 158 3.62 29.68 -5.95
CA ASP A 158 4.07 30.89 -6.64
C ASP A 158 4.06 30.64 -8.15
N ALA A 159 3.33 31.48 -8.89
CA ALA A 159 3.26 31.49 -10.34
C ALA A 159 3.39 32.95 -10.81
N PRO A 160 4.62 33.41 -11.09
CA PRO A 160 4.87 34.81 -11.45
C PRO A 160 4.09 35.22 -12.69
N LEU A 161 3.46 36.39 -12.63
CA LEU A 161 2.76 36.98 -13.77
C LEU A 161 3.80 37.47 -14.80
N SER A 162 3.67 37.02 -16.05
CA SER A 162 4.52 37.39 -17.19
C SER A 162 4.12 38.72 -17.82
#